data_AF-A0A643K774-F1
#
_entry.id   AF-A0A643K774-F1
#
_cell.length_a   1.000
_cell.length_b   1.000
_cell.length_c   1.000
_cell.angle_alpha   90.00
_cell.angle_beta   90.00
_cell.angle_gamma   90.00
#
_symmetry.space_group_name_H-M   'P 1'
#
loop_
_entity.id
_entity.type
_entity.pdbx_description
1 polymer ?
#
loop_
_entity_poly.entity_id
_entity_poly.type
_entity_poly.pdbx_seq_one_letter_code
_entity_poly.pdbx_strand_id
1 'polypeptide(L)'
;MFDEIMEKFEGSPSQQAVIRLLLERGFSVNDQGRVVSGGIEIPNTGIAREAGVDRRVVDSTTDAILADEELRRIFQNISAIPSLMDLAPVLDLSVLTVEVANADEPGIVATVTSKLADAGISIRQTISEDPEFTDDPKLYIITDESIPGELLNELSNLAFIRRITIA
;
A
#
# COMPACT_ATOMS: atom_id res chain seq x y z
N MET A 1 13.72 5.59 -1.32
CA MET A 1 13.53 5.16 -2.74
C MET A 1 12.38 5.93 -3.38
N PHE A 2 11.28 6.15 -2.65
CA PHE A 2 10.17 6.97 -3.15
C PHE A 2 10.63 8.40 -3.47
N ASP A 3 11.40 9.01 -2.57
CA ASP A 3 11.98 10.34 -2.79
C ASP A 3 12.84 10.41 -4.06
N GLU A 4 13.66 9.38 -4.33
CA GLU A 4 14.51 9.31 -5.54
C GLU A 4 13.66 9.22 -6.82
N ILE A 5 12.54 8.49 -6.79
CA ILE A 5 11.58 8.46 -7.90
C ILE A 5 10.96 9.85 -8.10
N MET A 6 10.55 10.50 -7.01
CA MET A 6 9.89 11.80 -7.04
C MET A 6 10.84 12.93 -7.47
N GLU A 7 12.12 12.85 -7.11
CA GLU A 7 13.19 13.77 -7.52
C GLU A 7 13.33 13.83 -9.04
N LYS A 8 13.20 12.68 -9.73
CA LYS A 8 13.20 12.61 -11.20
C LYS A 8 12.09 13.44 -11.87
N PHE A 9 11.06 13.81 -11.11
CA PHE A 9 9.92 14.61 -11.57
C PHE A 9 9.76 15.95 -10.83
N GLU A 10 10.76 16.42 -10.07
CA GLU A 10 10.69 17.67 -9.29
C GLU A 10 10.28 18.91 -10.11
N GLY A 11 10.66 18.95 -11.40
CA GLY A 11 10.28 20.02 -12.31
C GLY A 11 8.80 20.00 -12.74
N SER A 12 8.01 19.01 -12.32
CA SER A 12 6.65 18.77 -12.80
C SER A 12 5.73 18.18 -11.72
N PRO A 13 5.08 19.03 -10.91
CA PRO A 13 4.12 18.59 -9.88
C PRO A 13 2.98 17.73 -10.46
N SER A 14 2.57 17.98 -11.70
CA SER A 14 1.53 17.19 -12.36
C SER A 14 2.00 15.77 -12.69
N GLN A 15 3.26 15.56 -13.05
CA GLN A 15 3.78 14.20 -13.28
C GLN A 15 3.99 13.47 -11.95
N GLN A 16 4.47 14.18 -10.92
CA GLN A 16 4.54 13.66 -9.55
C GLN A 16 3.19 13.16 -9.04
N ALA A 17 2.10 13.88 -9.32
CA ALA A 17 0.75 13.43 -8.97
C ALA A 17 0.36 12.12 -9.68
N VAL A 18 0.73 11.95 -10.96
CA VAL A 18 0.49 10.70 -11.69
C VAL A 18 1.33 9.56 -11.11
N ILE A 19 2.62 9.78 -10.87
CA ILE A 19 3.55 8.79 -10.30
C ILE A 19 3.04 8.28 -8.95
N ARG A 20 2.68 9.20 -8.06
CA ARG A 20 2.11 8.89 -6.75
C ARG A 20 0.86 8.02 -6.89
N LEU A 21 -0.07 8.40 -7.77
CA LEU A 21 -1.29 7.61 -8.01
C LEU A 21 -0.98 6.20 -8.54
N LEU A 22 -0.03 6.06 -9.49
CA LEU A 22 0.33 4.75 -10.03
C LEU A 22 0.91 3.83 -8.94
N LEU A 23 1.77 4.38 -8.07
CA LEU A 23 2.38 3.63 -6.95
C LEU A 23 1.32 3.25 -5.91
N GLU A 24 0.48 4.20 -5.47
CA GLU A 24 -0.61 3.96 -4.51
C GLU A 24 -1.60 2.90 -4.98
N ARG A 25 -1.89 2.83 -6.29
CA ARG A 25 -2.84 1.87 -6.86
C ARG A 25 -2.19 0.58 -7.36
N GLY A 26 -0.86 0.48 -7.34
CA GLY A 26 -0.13 -0.64 -7.92
C GLY A 26 -0.36 -0.81 -9.43
N PHE A 27 -0.56 0.29 -10.15
CA PHE A 27 -0.73 0.28 -11.60
C PHE A 27 0.62 0.23 -12.32
N SER A 28 0.75 -0.69 -13.28
CA SER A 28 1.95 -0.85 -14.08
C SER A 28 1.89 -0.09 -15.39
N VAL A 29 3.04 0.09 -16.04
CA VAL A 29 3.17 0.64 -17.39
C VAL A 29 3.73 -0.43 -18.31
N ASN A 30 3.00 -0.80 -19.36
CA ASN A 30 3.44 -1.82 -20.30
C ASN A 30 4.47 -1.27 -21.32
N ASP A 31 5.05 -2.15 -22.15
CA ASP A 31 6.04 -1.77 -23.18
C ASP A 31 5.51 -0.78 -24.22
N GLN A 32 4.18 -0.62 -24.34
CA GLN A 32 3.54 0.32 -25.24
C GLN A 32 3.25 1.69 -24.58
N GLY A 33 3.72 1.90 -23.34
CA GLY A 33 3.51 3.15 -22.59
C GLY A 33 2.08 3.31 -22.07
N ARG A 34 1.31 2.21 -21.99
CA ARG A 34 -0.06 2.21 -21.47
C ARG A 34 -0.06 1.80 -20.01
N VAL A 35 -0.88 2.47 -19.22
CA VAL A 35 -1.11 2.08 -17.83
C VAL A 35 -2.03 0.86 -17.79
N VAL A 36 -1.65 -0.14 -17.01
CA VAL A 36 -2.36 -1.42 -16.91
C VAL A 36 -2.51 -1.88 -15.46
N SER A 37 -3.52 -2.72 -15.23
CA SER A 37 -3.61 -3.57 -14.04
C SER A 37 -3.64 -5.02 -14.50
N GLY A 38 -2.52 -5.72 -14.33
CA GLY A 38 -2.30 -7.00 -15.00
C GLY A 38 -2.38 -6.84 -16.53
N GLY A 39 -3.27 -7.62 -17.17
CA GLY A 39 -3.49 -7.54 -18.62
C GLY A 39 -4.52 -6.49 -19.07
N ILE A 40 -5.11 -5.72 -18.15
CA ILE A 40 -6.21 -4.79 -18.44
C ILE A 40 -5.65 -3.39 -18.60
N GLU A 41 -5.85 -2.78 -19.77
CA GLU A 41 -5.49 -1.38 -20.00
C GLU A 41 -6.46 -0.42 -19.30
N ILE A 42 -5.89 0.57 -18.62
CA ILE A 42 -6.62 1.64 -17.94
C ILE A 42 -6.54 2.90 -18.80
N PRO A 43 -7.68 3.48 -19.23
CA PRO A 43 -7.67 4.69 -20.04
C PRO A 43 -7.02 5.88 -19.29
N ASN A 44 -6.10 6.57 -19.95
CA ASN A 44 -5.43 7.75 -19.39
C ASN A 44 -6.40 8.86 -18.97
N THR A 45 -7.60 8.94 -19.55
CA THR A 45 -8.65 9.88 -19.12
C THR A 45 -9.23 9.56 -17.74
N GLY A 46 -9.21 8.30 -17.32
CA GLY A 46 -9.59 7.89 -15.97
C GLY A 46 -8.53 8.28 -14.96
N ILE A 47 -7.28 7.95 -15.26
CA ILE A 47 -6.11 8.25 -14.42
C ILE A 47 -5.94 9.76 -14.25
N ALA A 48 -6.05 10.53 -15.34
CA ALA A 48 -5.90 11.97 -15.31
C ALA A 48 -6.96 12.65 -14.43
N ARG A 49 -8.19 12.16 -14.46
CA ARG A 49 -9.28 12.67 -13.63
C ARG A 49 -9.02 12.42 -12.15
N GLU A 50 -8.58 11.22 -11.81
CA GLU A 50 -8.26 10.84 -10.43
C GLU A 50 -7.04 11.64 -9.91
N ALA A 51 -6.00 11.79 -10.74
CA ALA A 51 -4.81 12.57 -10.41
C ALA A 51 -5.01 14.09 -10.47
N GLY A 52 -6.16 14.57 -10.98
CA GLY A 52 -6.44 16.00 -11.13
C GLY A 52 -5.57 16.71 -12.18
N VAL A 53 -5.17 16.02 -13.25
CA VAL A 53 -4.29 16.54 -14.32
C VAL A 53 -4.91 16.40 -15.72
N ASP A 54 -4.27 17.00 -16.73
CA ASP A 54 -4.64 16.75 -18.14
C ASP A 54 -4.18 15.35 -18.57
N ARG A 55 -4.97 14.66 -19.42
CA ARG A 55 -4.63 13.31 -19.91
C ARG A 55 -3.27 13.23 -20.61
N ARG A 56 -2.81 14.31 -21.21
CA ARG A 56 -1.49 14.40 -21.87
C ARG A 56 -0.35 14.33 -20.86
N VAL A 57 -0.58 14.73 -19.61
CA VAL A 57 0.40 14.57 -18.54
C VAL A 57 0.59 13.09 -18.25
N VAL A 58 -0.49 12.30 -18.24
CA VAL A 58 -0.39 10.85 -18.06
C VAL A 58 0.41 10.22 -19.20
N ASP A 59 0.12 10.61 -20.45
CA ASP A 59 0.89 10.16 -21.63
C ASP A 59 2.39 10.51 -21.47
N SER A 60 2.74 11.77 -21.14
CA SER A 60 4.14 12.17 -20.99
C SER A 60 4.83 11.54 -19.77
N THR A 61 4.09 11.21 -18.71
CA THR A 61 4.63 10.49 -17.55
C THR A 61 4.97 9.05 -17.91
N THR A 62 4.11 8.33 -18.63
CA THR A 62 4.43 6.95 -19.03
C THR A 62 5.60 6.88 -20.01
N ASP A 63 5.72 7.86 -20.92
CA ASP A 63 6.90 8.01 -21.78
C ASP A 63 8.18 8.23 -20.96
N ALA A 64 8.13 9.10 -19.95
CA ALA A 64 9.27 9.36 -19.07
C ALA A 64 9.66 8.13 -18.23
N ILE A 65 8.67 7.40 -17.69
CA ILE A 65 8.89 6.13 -16.99
C ILE A 65 9.60 5.14 -17.91
N LEU A 66 9.16 5.02 -19.16
CA LEU A 66 9.78 4.10 -20.10
C LEU A 66 11.17 4.57 -20.53
N ALA A 67 11.46 5.86 -20.59
CA ALA A 67 12.78 6.36 -20.98
C ALA A 67 13.87 6.10 -19.93
N ASP A 68 13.51 5.94 -18.65
CA ASP A 68 14.42 5.71 -17.54
C ASP A 68 14.47 4.21 -17.17
N GLU A 69 15.66 3.61 -17.17
CA GLU A 69 15.82 2.15 -16.94
C GLU A 69 15.37 1.71 -15.54
N GLU A 70 15.54 2.55 -14.54
CA GLU A 70 15.18 2.25 -13.15
C GLU A 70 13.66 2.35 -12.97
N LEU A 71 13.05 3.45 -13.44
CA LEU A 71 11.61 3.61 -13.41
C LEU A 71 10.90 2.51 -14.21
N ARG A 72 11.41 2.19 -15.40
CA ARG A 72 10.87 1.10 -16.22
C ARG A 72 10.83 -0.21 -15.43
N ARG A 73 11.90 -0.56 -14.71
CA ARG A 73 11.92 -1.79 -13.89
C ARG A 73 10.87 -1.76 -12.79
N ILE A 74 10.69 -0.63 -12.11
CA ILE A 74 9.71 -0.50 -11.03
C ILE A 74 8.28 -0.62 -11.60
N PHE A 75 7.94 0.22 -12.56
CA PHE A 75 6.58 0.32 -13.09
C PHE A 75 6.18 -0.83 -14.02
N GLN A 76 7.11 -1.63 -14.53
CA GLN A 76 6.77 -2.88 -15.21
C GLN A 76 6.51 -4.06 -14.26
N ASN A 77 6.97 -3.99 -13.01
CA ASN A 77 6.87 -5.09 -12.05
C ASN A 77 5.90 -4.81 -10.89
N ILE A 78 5.42 -3.57 -10.74
CA ILE A 78 4.41 -3.24 -9.72
C ILE A 78 3.05 -3.88 -10.07
N SER A 79 2.35 -4.35 -9.04
CA SER A 79 1.01 -4.92 -9.17
C SER A 79 0.17 -4.63 -7.94
N ALA A 80 -1.13 -4.43 -8.15
CA ALA A 80 -2.10 -4.31 -7.06
C ALA A 80 -2.31 -5.65 -6.33
N ILE A 81 -2.42 -5.57 -4.99
CA ILE A 81 -2.82 -6.69 -4.14
C ILE A 81 -4.27 -6.42 -3.66
N PRO A 82 -5.20 -7.37 -3.78
CA PRO A 82 -6.54 -7.19 -3.25
C PRO A 82 -6.50 -7.10 -1.71
N SER A 83 -7.16 -6.08 -1.15
CA SER A 83 -7.30 -5.90 0.29
C SER A 83 -8.54 -6.63 0.80
N LEU A 84 -8.37 -7.54 1.76
CA LEU A 84 -9.49 -8.17 2.48
C LEU A 84 -10.08 -7.26 3.55
N MET A 85 -9.42 -6.14 3.88
CA MET A 85 -9.92 -5.19 4.88
C MET A 85 -11.27 -4.61 4.47
N ASP A 86 -11.40 -4.13 3.23
CA ASP A 86 -12.65 -3.58 2.70
C ASP A 86 -13.74 -4.65 2.55
N LEU A 87 -13.33 -5.92 2.51
CA LEU A 87 -14.22 -7.07 2.41
C LEU A 87 -14.59 -7.65 3.78
N ALA A 88 -13.95 -7.21 4.86
CA ALA A 88 -14.16 -7.80 6.18
C ALA A 88 -15.62 -7.74 6.65
N PRO A 89 -16.37 -6.62 6.50
CA PRO A 89 -17.77 -6.54 6.93
C PRO A 89 -18.72 -7.47 6.16
N VAL A 90 -18.35 -7.90 4.94
CA VAL A 90 -19.18 -8.75 4.09
C VAL A 90 -18.75 -10.22 4.11
N LEU A 91 -17.55 -10.51 4.61
CA LEU A 91 -16.98 -11.85 4.71
C LEU A 91 -16.89 -12.37 6.16
N ASP A 92 -17.48 -11.65 7.12
CA ASP A 92 -17.42 -11.95 8.55
C ASP A 92 -15.97 -12.10 9.06
N LEU A 93 -15.05 -11.26 8.55
CA LEU A 93 -13.66 -11.23 8.99
C LEU A 93 -13.47 -10.14 10.07
N SER A 94 -12.45 -10.29 10.89
CA SER A 94 -12.03 -9.24 11.84
C SER A 94 -10.78 -8.53 11.34
N VAL A 95 -10.75 -7.20 11.47
CA VAL A 95 -9.58 -6.38 11.12
C VAL A 95 -8.96 -5.81 12.39
N LEU A 96 -7.73 -6.20 12.67
CA LEU A 96 -6.87 -5.55 13.65
C LEU A 96 -6.01 -4.50 12.96
N THR A 97 -6.17 -3.24 13.36
CA THR A 97 -5.27 -2.15 12.97
C THR A 97 -4.32 -1.85 14.10
N VAL A 98 -3.02 -1.89 13.83
CA VAL A 98 -1.94 -1.56 14.75
C VAL A 98 -1.25 -0.29 14.27
N GLU A 99 -1.39 0.77 15.05
CA GLU A 99 -0.66 2.03 14.87
C GLU A 99 0.61 1.98 15.73
N VAL A 100 1.76 2.19 15.09
CA VAL A 100 3.07 2.02 15.71
C VAL A 100 3.75 3.36 16.00
N ALA A 101 4.66 3.35 16.97
CA ALA A 101 5.43 4.51 17.36
C ALA A 101 6.51 4.87 16.34
N ASN A 102 7.10 3.84 15.74
CA ASN A 102 8.10 3.95 14.71
C ASN A 102 7.94 2.75 13.77
N ALA A 103 7.55 2.97 12.52
CA ALA A 103 7.34 1.88 11.57
C ALA A 103 8.63 1.23 11.05
N ASP A 104 9.77 1.91 11.20
CA ASP A 104 11.09 1.36 10.85
C ASP A 104 11.62 0.39 11.92
N GLU A 105 10.93 0.25 13.06
CA GLU A 105 11.38 -0.63 14.13
C GLU A 105 11.29 -2.11 13.71
N PRO A 106 12.39 -2.88 13.78
CA PRO A 106 12.36 -4.27 13.40
C PRO A 106 11.53 -5.11 14.38
N GLY A 107 10.84 -6.11 13.86
CA GLY A 107 10.14 -7.11 14.67
C GLY A 107 8.67 -6.78 15.00
N ILE A 108 8.13 -5.65 14.55
CA ILE A 108 6.70 -5.29 14.69
C ILE A 108 5.80 -6.41 14.17
N VAL A 109 5.92 -6.74 12.88
CA VAL A 109 5.11 -7.78 12.23
C VAL A 109 5.33 -9.14 12.89
N ALA A 110 6.59 -9.51 13.15
CA ALA A 110 6.92 -10.79 13.78
C ALA A 110 6.29 -10.93 15.17
N THR A 111 6.35 -9.88 16.00
CA THR A 111 5.82 -9.90 17.37
C THR A 111 4.30 -10.01 17.38
N VAL A 112 3.61 -9.20 16.57
CA VAL A 112 2.14 -9.21 16.49
C VAL A 112 1.64 -10.56 15.97
N THR A 113 2.22 -11.04 14.87
CA THR A 113 1.81 -12.32 14.25
C THR A 113 2.12 -13.53 15.14
N SER A 114 3.24 -13.53 15.86
CA SER A 114 3.57 -14.61 16.81
C SER A 114 2.57 -14.69 17.95
N LYS A 115 2.19 -13.54 18.54
CA LYS A 115 1.18 -13.49 19.61
C LYS A 115 -0.18 -14.03 19.17
N LEU A 116 -0.59 -13.73 17.94
CA LEU A 116 -1.82 -14.27 17.35
C LEU A 116 -1.72 -15.79 17.13
N ALA A 117 -0.57 -16.25 16.63
CA ALA A 117 -0.32 -17.67 16.42
C ALA A 117 -0.28 -18.48 17.73
N ASP A 118 0.33 -17.94 18.79
CA ASP A 118 0.38 -18.54 20.12
C ASP A 118 -1.02 -18.69 20.74
N ALA A 119 -1.94 -17.78 20.40
CA ALA A 119 -3.35 -17.84 20.77
C ALA A 119 -4.20 -18.74 19.84
N GLY A 120 -3.58 -19.35 18.82
CA GLY A 120 -4.24 -20.24 17.86
C GLY A 120 -5.07 -19.53 16.79
N ILE A 121 -4.89 -18.21 16.61
CA ILE A 121 -5.69 -17.41 15.68
C ILE A 121 -5.07 -17.46 14.28
N SER A 122 -5.87 -17.86 13.30
CA SER A 122 -5.47 -17.90 11.89
C SER A 122 -5.47 -16.50 11.26
N ILE A 123 -4.38 -16.15 10.58
CA ILE A 123 -4.24 -14.89 9.85
C ILE A 123 -4.54 -15.13 8.37
N ARG A 124 -5.51 -14.42 7.83
CA ARG A 124 -5.90 -14.45 6.41
C ARG A 124 -5.06 -13.52 5.55
N GLN A 125 -4.74 -12.35 6.07
CA GLN A 125 -3.91 -11.37 5.38
C GLN A 125 -3.18 -10.48 6.39
N THR A 126 -1.97 -10.09 6.03
CA THR A 126 -1.15 -9.11 6.74
C THR A 126 -0.76 -8.05 5.72
N ILE A 127 -1.08 -6.80 6.00
CA ILE A 127 -0.71 -5.65 5.16
C ILE A 127 0.06 -4.69 6.05
N SER A 128 1.32 -4.45 5.73
CA SER A 128 2.09 -3.34 6.32
C SER A 128 2.10 -2.21 5.33
N GLU A 129 1.64 -1.04 5.74
CA GLU A 129 1.91 0.18 4.99
C GLU A 129 3.40 0.50 5.06
N ASP A 130 3.89 1.10 3.99
CA ASP A 130 5.28 1.48 3.86
C ASP A 130 5.41 2.97 4.26
N PRO A 131 6.26 3.31 5.25
CA PRO A 131 6.46 4.67 5.73
C PRO A 131 6.94 5.65 4.64
N GLU A 132 7.49 5.17 3.52
CA GLU A 132 7.87 6.03 2.40
C GLU A 132 6.66 6.65 1.69
N PHE A 133 5.46 6.08 1.85
CA PHE A 133 4.25 6.51 1.15
C PHE A 133 3.22 7.19 2.05
N THR A 134 3.34 7.07 3.37
CA THR A 134 2.42 7.64 4.35
C THR A 134 3.14 8.07 5.62
N ASP A 135 2.75 9.21 6.17
CA ASP A 135 3.30 9.75 7.42
C ASP A 135 2.72 9.04 8.68
N ASP A 136 1.65 8.27 8.53
CA ASP A 136 1.01 7.48 9.60
C ASP A 136 0.83 6.01 9.17
N PRO A 137 1.95 5.27 8.94
CA PRO A 137 1.92 3.88 8.49
C PRO A 137 1.31 2.94 9.54
N LYS A 138 0.44 2.05 9.08
CA LYS A 138 -0.27 1.08 9.91
C LYS A 138 0.03 -0.35 9.48
N LEU A 139 -0.03 -1.24 10.46
CA LEU A 139 -0.07 -2.68 10.23
C LEU A 139 -1.52 -3.16 10.38
N TYR A 140 -2.03 -3.80 9.33
CA TYR A 140 -3.34 -4.43 9.33
C TYR A 140 -3.20 -5.94 9.35
N ILE A 141 -3.91 -6.59 10.26
CA ILE A 141 -4.03 -8.05 10.33
C ILE A 141 -5.49 -8.41 10.19
N ILE A 142 -5.80 -9.27 9.23
CA ILE A 142 -7.14 -9.75 8.95
C ILE A 142 -7.23 -11.21 9.40
N THR A 143 -8.21 -11.53 10.23
CA THR A 143 -8.42 -12.87 10.83
C THR A 143 -9.84 -13.38 10.55
N ASP A 144 -10.02 -14.70 10.61
CA ASP A 144 -11.35 -15.33 10.49
C ASP A 144 -12.26 -15.08 11.68
N GLU A 145 -11.64 -14.95 12.86
CA GLU A 145 -12.32 -14.84 14.13
C GLU A 145 -11.94 -13.53 14.82
N SER A 146 -12.83 -13.05 15.69
CA SER A 146 -12.56 -11.87 16.51
C SER A 146 -11.43 -12.14 17.50
N ILE A 147 -10.55 -11.16 17.67
CA ILE A 147 -9.41 -11.28 18.57
C ILE A 147 -9.89 -11.14 20.04
N PRO A 148 -9.51 -12.06 20.94
CA PRO A 148 -9.90 -12.00 22.35
C PRO A 148 -9.41 -10.71 23.04
N GLY A 149 -10.25 -10.15 23.92
CA GLY A 149 -9.95 -8.91 24.61
C GLY A 149 -8.65 -8.94 25.46
N GLU A 150 -8.33 -10.09 26.06
CA GLU A 150 -7.07 -10.26 26.79
C GLU A 150 -5.85 -10.11 25.87
N LEU A 151 -5.91 -10.70 24.68
CA LEU A 151 -4.83 -10.59 23.70
C LEU A 151 -4.68 -9.16 23.16
N LEU A 152 -5.78 -8.42 23.00
CA LEU A 152 -5.72 -7.01 22.63
C LEU A 152 -5.08 -6.15 23.70
N ASN A 153 -5.36 -6.44 24.96
CA ASN A 153 -4.70 -5.77 26.09
C ASN A 153 -3.20 -6.11 26.13
N GLU A 154 -2.83 -7.36 25.85
CA GLU A 154 -1.41 -7.70 25.76
C GLU A 154 -0.70 -6.97 24.62
N LEU A 155 -1.32 -6.93 23.44
CA LEU A 155 -0.77 -6.23 22.28
C LEU A 155 -0.66 -4.74 22.56
N SER A 156 -1.70 -4.10 23.11
CA SER A 156 -1.69 -2.65 23.37
C SER A 156 -0.65 -2.21 24.40
N ASN A 157 -0.14 -3.14 25.22
CA ASN A 157 0.95 -2.90 26.17
C ASN A 157 2.36 -3.06 25.56
N LEU A 158 2.48 -3.46 24.29
CA LEU A 158 3.78 -3.51 23.60
C LEU A 158 4.32 -2.09 23.41
N ALA A 159 5.60 -1.88 23.75
CA ALA A 159 6.20 -0.54 23.79
C ALA A 159 6.15 0.22 22.47
N PHE A 160 6.19 -0.50 21.34
CA PHE A 160 6.15 0.09 19.99
C PHE A 160 4.72 0.39 19.50
N ILE A 161 3.67 -0.04 20.21
CA ILE A 161 2.28 0.17 19.81
C ILE A 161 1.76 1.48 20.43
N ARG A 162 1.33 2.40 19.57
CA ARG A 162 0.62 3.63 20.01
C ARG A 162 -0.84 3.36 20.26
N ARG A 163 -1.47 2.60 19.36
CA ARG A 163 -2.91 2.36 19.38
C ARG A 163 -3.25 1.08 18.63
N ILE A 164 -4.32 0.43 19.10
CA ILE A 164 -4.97 -0.67 18.41
C ILE A 164 -6.44 -0.30 18.15
N THR A 165 -6.95 -0.66 16.98
CA THR A 165 -8.37 -0.55 16.61
C THR A 165 -8.85 -1.88 16.03
N ILE A 166 -10.11 -2.24 16.31
CA ILE A 166 -10.79 -3.39 15.69
C ILE A 166 -12.00 -2.90 14.90
N ALA A 167 -12.19 -3.48 13.71
CA ALA A 167 -13.38 -3.35 12.89
C ALA A 167 -13.87 -4.72 12.42
#